data_AF-A0A668UZ38-F1
#
_entry.id   AF-A0A668UZ38-F1
#
_cell.length_a   1.000
_cell.length_b   1.000
_cell.length_c   1.000
_cell.angle_alpha   90.00
_cell.angle_beta   90.00
_cell.angle_gamma   90.00
#
_symmetry.space_group_name_H-M   'P 1'
#
loop_
_entity.id
_entity.type
_entity.pdbx_description
1 polymer ?
#
loop_
_entity_poly.entity_id
_entity_poly.type
_entity_poly.pdbx_seq_one_letter_code
_entity_poly.pdbx_strand_id
1 'polypeptide(L)'
;MLALQFAYTQGTPWSTMVSMDTMYRFHGEGVRYKAKLIGMDPVPDALGEKMCRDSMMKLKGFEVAGRKQGIHKRRIWLKISSSGLKILDERTGHKCLP
;
A
#
# COMPACT_ATOMS: atom_id res chain seq x y z
N MET A 1 -22.56 3.35 21.51
CA MET A 1 -22.77 2.16 20.66
C MET A 1 -24.00 2.44 19.81
N LEU A 2 -23.79 3.14 18.69
CA LEU A 2 -24.79 3.44 17.67
C LEU A 2 -24.02 4.12 16.54
N ALA A 3 -24.11 3.55 15.33
CA ALA A 3 -24.31 4.27 14.06
C ALA A 3 -23.76 3.48 12.86
N LEU A 4 -24.70 3.06 12.02
CA LEU A 4 -24.63 3.01 10.57
C LEU A 4 -23.79 1.91 9.90
N GLN A 5 -24.52 0.90 9.42
CA GLN A 5 -24.46 0.51 8.00
C GLN A 5 -24.27 1.76 7.11
N PHE A 6 -23.07 1.94 6.57
CA PHE A 6 -22.88 2.81 5.41
C PHE A 6 -23.10 1.97 4.15
N ALA A 7 -24.33 2.11 3.63
CA ALA A 7 -24.63 2.27 2.21
C ALA A 7 -23.77 1.49 1.20
N TYR A 8 -24.19 0.25 0.93
CA TYR A 8 -24.08 -0.30 -0.42
C TYR A 8 -25.18 0.37 -1.26
N THR A 9 -24.85 1.48 -1.92
CA THR A 9 -25.53 2.12 -3.07
C THR A 9 -25.06 3.57 -3.19
N GLN A 10 -23.93 3.78 -3.85
CA GLN A 10 -23.67 4.95 -4.69
C GLN A 10 -22.62 4.52 -5.70
N GLY A 11 -23.01 4.45 -6.97
CA GLY A 11 -22.04 4.40 -8.06
C GLY A 11 -21.17 5.65 -7.98
N THR A 12 -19.90 5.48 -7.61
CA THR A 12 -18.87 6.49 -7.80
C THR A 12 -18.14 6.16 -9.11
N PRO A 13 -18.24 6.99 -10.16
CA PRO A 13 -17.31 6.88 -11.27
C PRO A 13 -16.01 7.58 -10.84
N TRP A 14 -15.25 6.98 -9.92
CA TRP A 14 -13.95 7.54 -9.51
C TRP A 14 -12.77 6.96 -10.32
N SER A 15 -13.00 6.53 -11.56
CA SER A 15 -11.93 5.88 -12.36
C SER A 15 -11.54 6.58 -13.66
N THR A 16 -12.07 7.77 -13.96
CA THR A 16 -11.67 8.47 -15.20
C THR A 16 -11.48 9.97 -15.00
N MET A 17 -10.64 10.30 -14.02
CA MET A 17 -9.90 11.55 -14.10
C MET A 17 -8.41 11.24 -13.92
N VAL A 18 -7.87 10.47 -14.86
CA VAL A 18 -6.43 10.54 -15.16
C VAL A 18 -6.20 11.86 -15.87
N SER A 19 -6.15 12.94 -15.10
CA SER A 19 -5.71 14.26 -15.56
C SER A 19 -4.31 14.09 -16.18
N MET A 20 -4.02 14.74 -17.32
CA MET A 20 -2.68 14.74 -17.92
C MET A 20 -1.56 15.11 -16.90
N ASP A 21 -1.91 15.85 -15.84
CA ASP A 21 -1.04 16.15 -14.69
C ASP A 21 -0.41 14.89 -14.06
N THR A 22 -1.15 13.78 -13.95
CA THR A 22 -0.63 12.54 -13.34
C THR A 22 0.49 11.90 -14.17
N MET A 23 0.46 11.98 -15.51
CA MET A 23 1.56 11.45 -16.34
C MET A 23 2.87 12.23 -16.12
N TYR A 24 2.79 13.54 -15.94
CA TYR A 24 3.98 14.38 -15.75
C TYR A 24 4.61 14.16 -14.37
N ARG A 25 3.78 13.96 -13.32
CA ARG A 25 4.25 13.74 -11.93
C ARG A 25 5.06 12.47 -11.75
N PHE A 26 4.82 11.44 -12.56
CA PHE A 26 5.56 10.18 -12.49
C PHE A 26 6.69 10.09 -13.52
N HIS A 27 6.91 11.13 -14.32
CA HIS A 27 8.02 11.20 -15.27
C HIS A 27 9.34 11.53 -14.55
N GLY A 28 10.46 10.94 -14.98
CA GLY A 28 11.78 11.13 -14.37
C GLY A 28 11.92 10.53 -12.96
N GLU A 29 12.24 11.37 -11.97
CA GLU A 29 12.42 10.97 -10.57
C GLU A 29 11.13 10.46 -9.90
N GLY A 30 9.95 10.81 -10.45
CA GLY A 30 8.67 10.44 -9.86
C GLY A 30 8.42 11.04 -8.47
N VAL A 31 7.50 10.46 -7.71
CA VAL A 31 7.07 10.94 -6.39
C VAL A 31 7.53 10.00 -5.29
N ARG A 32 7.96 10.54 -4.14
CA ARG A 32 8.36 9.77 -2.95
C ARG A 32 7.36 10.01 -1.81
N TYR A 33 6.85 8.92 -1.23
CA TYR A 33 5.92 8.96 -0.11
C TYR A 33 6.53 8.29 1.11
N LYS A 34 6.41 8.93 2.28
CA LYS A 34 6.80 8.32 3.54
C LYS A 34 5.72 7.35 4.00
N ALA A 35 6.08 6.09 4.20
CA ALA A 35 5.15 5.02 4.54
C ALA A 35 5.73 4.05 5.57
N LYS A 36 4.91 3.09 6.00
CA LYS A 36 5.32 1.99 6.87
C LYS A 36 5.00 0.67 6.19
N LEU A 37 5.97 -0.24 6.16
CA LEU A 37 5.79 -1.58 5.63
C LEU A 37 5.09 -2.44 6.67
N ILE A 38 3.93 -3.02 6.29
CA ILE A 38 3.17 -3.93 7.15
C ILE A 38 3.73 -5.36 7.02
N GLY A 39 4.00 -5.80 5.79
CA GLY A 39 4.58 -7.10 5.47
C GLY A 39 4.32 -7.47 4.02
N MET A 40 4.75 -8.66 3.62
CA MET A 40 4.55 -9.24 2.29
C MET A 40 3.95 -10.62 2.47
N ASP A 41 2.92 -10.95 1.68
CA ASP A 41 2.23 -12.24 1.73
C ASP A 41 2.14 -12.77 0.30
N PRO A 42 2.56 -14.03 0.03
CA PRO A 42 2.36 -14.63 -1.27
C PRO A 42 0.87 -14.89 -1.50
N VAL A 43 0.38 -14.46 -2.67
CA VAL A 43 -1.02 -14.64 -3.07
C VAL A 43 -1.12 -15.71 -4.15
N PRO A 44 -2.22 -16.50 -4.17
CA PRO A 44 -2.39 -17.58 -5.14
C PRO A 44 -2.66 -17.09 -6.56
N ASP A 45 -3.37 -15.96 -6.70
CA ASP A 45 -3.80 -15.41 -7.99
C ASP A 45 -3.28 -13.97 -8.19
N ALA A 46 -3.26 -13.51 -9.43
CA ALA A 46 -2.80 -12.15 -9.78
C ALA A 46 -3.85 -11.06 -9.48
N LEU A 47 -5.15 -11.41 -9.44
CA LEU A 47 -6.26 -10.47 -9.30
C LEU A 47 -7.36 -11.04 -8.41
N GLY A 48 -7.91 -10.23 -7.50
CA GLY A 48 -9.07 -10.58 -6.68
C GLY A 48 -9.20 -9.74 -5.41
N GLU A 49 -10.33 -9.05 -5.24
CA GLU A 49 -10.56 -8.19 -4.07
C GLU A 49 -10.59 -8.98 -2.76
N LYS A 50 -11.31 -10.11 -2.76
CA LYS A 50 -11.42 -11.00 -1.59
C LYS A 50 -10.03 -11.46 -1.12
N MET A 51 -9.20 -11.91 -2.05
CA MET A 51 -7.83 -12.34 -1.78
C MET A 51 -6.97 -11.21 -1.21
N CYS A 52 -6.99 -10.02 -1.83
CA CYS A 52 -6.25 -8.86 -1.33
C CYS A 52 -6.70 -8.47 0.09
N ARG A 53 -8.00 -8.55 0.37
CA ARG A 53 -8.57 -8.27 1.69
C ARG A 53 -8.15 -9.30 2.73
N ASP A 54 -8.16 -10.59 2.37
CA ASP A 54 -7.78 -11.69 3.25
C ASP A 54 -6.29 -11.64 3.59
N SER A 55 -5.41 -11.42 2.60
CA SER A 55 -3.97 -11.21 2.84
C SER A 55 -3.71 -9.96 3.68
N MET A 56 -4.45 -8.87 3.46
CA MET A 56 -4.30 -7.67 4.28
C MET A 56 -4.75 -7.90 5.73
N MET A 57 -5.84 -8.63 5.96
CA MET A 57 -6.29 -9.01 7.31
C MET A 57 -5.22 -9.84 8.03
N LYS A 58 -4.67 -10.85 7.34
CA LYS A 58 -3.60 -11.71 7.86
C LYS A 58 -2.36 -10.90 8.26
N LEU A 59 -1.86 -10.03 7.38
CA LEU A 59 -0.70 -9.18 7.65
C LEU A 59 -0.94 -8.20 8.81
N LYS A 60 -2.14 -7.62 8.91
CA LYS A 60 -2.51 -6.77 10.06
C LYS A 60 -2.55 -7.57 11.37
N GLY A 61 -3.02 -8.82 11.35
CA GLY A 61 -2.99 -9.73 12.50
C GLY A 61 -1.58 -9.99 13.00
N PHE A 62 -0.63 -10.27 12.10
CA PHE A 62 0.78 -10.43 12.44
C PHE A 62 1.39 -9.17 13.03
N GLU A 63 1.02 -7.99 12.53
CA GLU A 63 1.53 -6.75 13.09
C GLU A 63 1.05 -6.51 14.53
N VAL A 64 -0.20 -6.85 14.84
CA VAL A 64 -0.71 -6.79 16.22
C VAL A 64 0.07 -7.73 17.14
N ALA A 65 0.42 -8.93 16.66
CA ALA A 65 1.26 -9.88 17.39
C ALA A 65 2.70 -9.36 17.54
N GLY A 66 3.30 -8.83 16.48
CA GLY A 66 4.66 -8.26 16.49
C GLY A 66 4.78 -7.05 17.41
N ARG A 67 3.73 -6.22 17.50
CA ARG A 67 3.69 -5.10 18.46
C ARG A 67 3.76 -5.57 19.91
N LYS A 68 3.14 -6.72 20.23
CA LYS A 68 3.26 -7.33 21.57
C LYS A 68 4.68 -7.84 21.86
N GLN A 69 5.42 -8.22 20.81
CA GLN A 69 6.82 -8.61 20.88
C GLN A 69 7.80 -7.41 20.79
N GLY A 70 7.30 -6.17 20.76
CA GLY A 70 8.12 -4.97 20.63
C GLY A 70 8.65 -4.70 19.21
N ILE A 71 8.21 -5.47 18.21
CA ILE A 71 8.59 -5.28 16.81
C ILE A 71 7.69 -4.21 16.20
N HIS A 72 8.29 -3.10 15.77
CA HIS A 72 7.61 -2.00 15.10
C HIS A 72 7.72 -2.10 13.59
N LYS A 73 6.67 -1.66 12.88
CA LYS A 73 6.67 -1.57 11.41
C LYS A 73 7.89 -0.79 10.90
N ARG A 74 8.55 -1.33 9.87
CA ARG A 74 9.68 -0.65 9.21
C ARG A 74 9.19 0.60 8.50
N ARG A 75 9.88 1.72 8.69
CA ARG A 75 9.58 2.96 7.98
C ARG A 75 10.30 2.93 6.64
N ILE A 76 9.59 3.29 5.58
CA ILE A 76 10.06 3.17 4.21
C ILE A 76 9.70 4.42 3.40
N TRP A 77 10.44 4.63 2.32
CA TRP A 77 10.09 5.53 1.24
C TRP A 77 9.53 4.73 0.07
N LEU A 78 8.29 5.01 -0.31
CA LEU A 78 7.67 4.48 -1.52
C LEU A 78 7.91 5.46 -2.67
N LYS A 79 8.77 5.08 -3.62
CA LYS A 79 9.05 5.86 -4.83
C LYS A 79 8.18 5.33 -5.98
N ILE A 80 7.27 6.17 -6.47
CA ILE A 80 6.37 5.90 -7.58
C ILE A 80 6.87 6.65 -8.80
N SER A 81 7.24 5.91 -9.85
CA SER A 81 7.74 6.47 -11.10
C SER A 81 7.12 5.75 -12.28
N SER A 82 7.25 6.30 -13.47
CA SER A 82 6.89 5.64 -14.74
C SER A 82 7.65 4.32 -14.94
N SER A 83 8.85 4.17 -14.35
CA SER A 83 9.60 2.91 -14.33
C SER A 83 9.04 1.85 -13.37
N GLY A 84 8.04 2.20 -12.55
CA GLY A 84 7.41 1.33 -11.56
C GLY A 84 7.52 1.83 -10.12
N LEU A 85 7.20 0.93 -9.19
CA LEU A 85 7.20 1.14 -7.75
C LEU A 85 8.50 0.62 -7.12
N LYS A 86 9.14 1.43 -6.27
CA LYS A 86 10.34 1.04 -5.53
C LYS A 86 10.11 1.31 -4.04
N ILE A 87 10.44 0.32 -3.22
CA ILE A 87 10.40 0.44 -1.76
C ILE A 87 11.85 0.57 -1.26
N LEU A 88 12.13 1.69 -0.61
CA LEU A 88 13.43 2.03 -0.06
C LEU A 88 13.32 2.10 1.46
N ASP A 89 14.34 1.64 2.18
CA ASP A 89 14.37 1.79 3.62
C ASP A 89 14.61 3.27 3.98
N GLU A 90 13.93 3.78 5.01
CA GLU A 90 14.21 5.13 5.53
C GLU A 90 15.60 5.21 6.15
N ARG A 91 16.10 4.12 6.76
CA ARG A 91 17.35 4.15 7.52
C ARG A 91 18.59 3.94 6.66
N THR A 92 18.52 3.04 5.69
CA THR A 92 19.67 2.63 4.87
C THR A 92 19.61 3.18 3.45
N GLY A 93 18.45 3.69 2.97
CA GLY A 93 18.31 4.21 1.61
C GLY A 93 18.44 3.16 0.50
N HIS A 94 18.73 1.90 0.85
CA HIS A 94 18.79 0.76 -0.05
C HIS A 94 17.39 0.20 -0.32
N LYS A 95 17.25 -0.50 -1.46
CA LYS A 95 16.01 -1.20 -1.81
C LYS A 95 15.74 -2.29 -0.76
N CYS A 96 14.55 -2.28 -0.16
CA CYS A 96 14.16 -3.31 0.80
C CYS A 96 13.76 -4.63 0.14
N LEU A 97 13.46 -4.61 -1.16
CA LEU A 97 12.97 -5.75 -1.93
C LEU A 97 13.92 -6.02 -3.12
N PRO A 98 14.27 -7.29 -3.38
CA PRO A 98 14.91 -7.71 -4.63
C PRO A 98 13.97 -7.55 -5.82
#